data_AF-A0A9D8P0T3-F1
#
_entry.id   AF-A0A9D8P0T3-F1
#
_cell.length_a   1.000
_cell.length_b   1.000
_cell.length_c   1.000
_cell.angle_alpha   90.00
_cell.angle_beta   90.00
_cell.angle_gamma   90.00
#
_symmetry.space_group_name_H-M   'P 1'
#
loop_
_entity.id
_entity.type
_entity.pdbx_description
1 polymer ?
#
loop_
_entity_poly.entity_id
_entity_poly.type
_entity_poly.pdbx_seq_one_letter_code
_entity_poly.pdbx_strand_id
1 'polypeptide(L)' 'MKPFERLLLENKAWAEEKHLQEPEFFERMSQDQKPDFLWIGCADSRVPA' A
#
# COMPACT_ATOMS: atom_id res chain seq x y z
N MET A 1 1.45 -14.08 20.45
CA MET A 1 1.63 -13.06 19.40
C MET A 1 0.50 -12.07 19.48
N LYS A 2 0.78 -10.78 19.61
CA LYS A 2 -0.24 -9.74 19.55
C LYS A 2 -0.74 -9.59 18.11
N PRO A 3 -2.01 -9.23 17.86
CA PRO A 3 -2.56 -9.16 16.51
C PRO A 3 -1.75 -8.28 15.54
N PHE A 4 -1.17 -7.17 16.02
CA PHE A 4 -0.37 -6.27 15.17
C PHE A 4 0.98 -6.86 14.74
N GLU A 5 1.52 -7.84 15.46
CA GLU A 5 2.83 -8.44 15.14
C GLU A 5 2.78 -9.16 13.79
N ARG A 6 1.64 -9.79 13.47
CA ARG A 6 1.40 -10.41 12.17
C ARG A 6 1.34 -9.37 11.05
N LEU A 7 0.61 -8.27 11.27
CA LEU A 7 0.49 -7.19 10.28
C LEU A 7 1.86 -6.56 9.95
N LEU A 8 2.71 -6.37 10.97
CA LEU A 8 4.07 -5.86 10.77
C LEU A 8 4.97 -6.84 10.01
N LEU A 9 4.83 -8.15 10.26
CA LEU A 9 5.57 -9.17 9.54
C LEU A 9 5.15 -9.21 8.06
N GLU A 10 3.84 -9.22 7.80
CA GLU A 10 3.29 -9.22 6.44
C GLU A 10 3.66 -7.93 5.67
N ASN A 11 3.66 -6.77 6.35
CA ASN A 11 4.10 -5.51 5.75
C ASN A 11 5.58 -5.53 5.32
N LYS A 12 6.48 -6.08 6.15
CA LYS A 12 7.90 -6.21 5.80
C LYS A 12 8.11 -7.11 4.60
N ALA A 13 7.47 -8.29 4.59
CA ALA A 13 7.56 -9.22 3.48
C ALA A 13 7.05 -8.60 2.16
N TRP A 14 5.90 -7.90 2.21
CA TRP A 14 5.36 -7.20 1.04
C TRP A 14 6.28 -6.09 0.54
N ALA A 15 6.88 -5.30 1.44
CA ALA A 15 7.78 -4.21 1.06
C ALA A 15 9.06 -4.74 0.37
N GLU A 16 9.62 -5.83 0.89
CA GLU A 16 10.78 -6.51 0.28
C GLU A 16 10.43 -7.08 -1.10
N GLU A 17 9.31 -7.78 -1.21
CA GLU A 17 8.85 -8.33 -2.49
C GLU A 17 8.58 -7.24 -3.52
N LYS A 18 7.95 -6.13 -3.11
CA LYS A 18 7.67 -5.01 -4.01
C LYS A 18 8.93 -4.30 -4.48
N HIS A 19 9.91 -4.11 -3.60
CA HIS A 19 11.19 -3.55 -4.00
C HIS A 19 11.94 -4.47 -4.98
N LEU A 20 11.81 -5.79 -4.84
CA LEU A 20 12.42 -6.75 -5.76
C LEU A 20 11.72 -6.78 -7.12
N GLN A 21 10.39 -6.74 -7.15
CA GLN A 21 9.58 -6.80 -8.38
C GLN A 21 9.57 -5.47 -9.14
N GLU A 22 9.47 -4.36 -8.42
CA GLU A 22 9.37 -3.00 -8.97
C GLU A 22 10.27 -2.05 -8.17
N PRO A 23 11.60 -2.04 -8.41
CA PRO A 23 12.55 -1.24 -7.62
C PRO A 23 12.23 0.26 -7.57
N GLU A 24 11.68 0.80 -8.66
CA GLU A 24 11.31 2.21 -8.82
C GLU A 24 9.95 2.55 -8.22
N PHE A 25 9.19 1.58 -7.69
CA PHE A 25 7.82 1.79 -7.19
C PHE A 25 7.75 2.92 -6.16
N PHE A 26 8.61 2.88 -5.14
CA PHE A 26 8.63 3.86 -4.07
C PHE A 26 9.19 5.22 -4.51
N GLU A 27 10.15 5.23 -5.44
CA GLU A 27 10.70 6.46 -6.02
C GLU A 27 9.65 7.20 -6.84
N ARG A 28 8.87 6.47 -7.66
CA ARG A 28 7.74 7.03 -8.41
C ARG A 28 6.64 7.54 -7.47
N MET A 29 6.34 6.79 -6.41
CA MET A 29 5.32 7.16 -5.43
C MET A 29 5.70 8.38 -4.58
N SER A 30 6.99 8.66 -4.39
CA SER A 30 7.46 9.80 -3.57
C SER A 30 7.45 11.14 -4.30
N GLN A 31 7.27 11.15 -5.63
CA GLN A 31 7.14 12.36 -6.42
C GLN A 31 5.78 13.05 -6.17
N ASP A 32 5.67 14.32 -6.57
CA ASP A 32 4.41 15.07 -6.51
C ASP A 32 3.28 14.34 -7.25
N GLN A 33 2.21 14.01 -6.51
CA GLN A 33 1.05 13.32 -7.06
C GLN A 33 -0.12 14.29 -7.31
N LYS A 34 -0.78 14.15 -8.46
CA LYS A 34 -2.03 14.85 -8.80
C LYS A 34 -3.05 13.83 -9.34
N PRO A 35 -3.74 13.08 -8.47
CA PRO A 35 -4.71 12.08 -8.91
C PRO A 35 -5.90 12.75 -9.62
N ASP A 36 -6.37 12.12 -10.70
CA ASP A 36 -7.46 12.64 -11.53
C ASP A 36 -8.85 12.53 -10.87
N PHE A 37 -8.96 11.67 -9.85
CA PHE A 37 -10.24 11.30 -9.27
C PHE A 37 -10.24 11.45 -7.75
N LEU A 38 -11.35 12.00 -7.23
CA LEU A 38 -11.73 11.90 -5.83
C LEU A 38 -12.75 10.77 -5.67
N TRP A 39 -12.41 9.76 -4.88
CA TRP A 39 -13.31 8.65 -4.59
C TRP A 39 -13.92 8.78 -3.19
N ILE A 40 -15.23 9.03 -3.11
CA ILE A 40 -15.99 9.07 -1.84
C ILE A 40 -16.81 7.78 -1.75
N GLY A 41 -16.38 6.87 -0.88
CA GLY A 41 -16.99 5.54 -0.70
C GLY A 41 -17.57 5.32 0.70
N CYS A 42 -18.29 4.21 0.86
CA CYS A 42 -18.73 3.74 2.18
C CYS A 42 -17.55 3.22 3.01
N ALA A 43 -17.56 3.47 4.33
CA ALA A 43 -16.55 2.99 5.26
C ALA A 43 -16.40 1.45 5.29
N ASP A 44 -17.43 0.72 4.84
CA ASP A 44 -17.38 -0.74 4.76
C ASP A 44 -16.28 -1.24 3.81
N SER A 45 -15.84 -0.42 2.83
CA SER A 45 -14.71 -0.70 1.93
C SER A 45 -14.66 -2.14 1.38
N ARG A 46 -15.83 -2.76 1.13
CA ARG A 46 -15.95 -4.19 0.82
C ARG A 46 -15.24 -4.61 -0.47
N VAL A 47 -15.08 -3.65 -1.37
CA VAL A 47 -14.29 -3.78 -2.60
C VAL A 47 -13.41 -2.53 -2.69
N PRO A 48 -12.08 -2.66 -2.67
CA PRO A 48 -11.18 -1.53 -2.91
C PRO A 48 -11.40 -0.94 -4.30
N ALA A 49 -11.39 0.39 -4.38
CA ALA A 49 -11.54 1.15 -5.63
C ALA A 49 -10.20 1.39 -6.32
#